data_AF-A0A351YW38-F1
#
_entry.id   AF-A0A351YW38-F1
#
_cell.length_a   1.000
_cell.length_b   1.000
_cell.length_c   1.000
_cell.angle_alpha   90.00
_cell.angle_beta   90.00
_cell.angle_gamma   90.00
#
_symmetry.space_group_name_H-M   'P 1'
#
loop_
_entity.id
_entity.type
_entity.pdbx_description
1 polymer ?
#
loop_
_entity_poly.entity_id
_entity_poly.type
_entity_poly.pdbx_seq_one_letter_code
_entity_poly.pdbx_strand_id
1 'polypeptide(L)'
;MADKLKALEAARLQIEKQFGSGSLMKLGTQTDMTSVDVIPSGSILLDEALGVGGYPRGRIIEMYGPESSGKTTLALHAVAEAQKLGGIAAFIDAEHALDPIYAKNLGVNIDELWVSQPDTGEQALEICENLVRSGAVDIIVIDSVAALTPQKEIEGEMGDSVMGLQARLMSQALRKLTAIVGKSKCTVVFINQIRMKIGVMFGNPETTTGGNALKFYSSVRLEIRRIETIDGKGDEEALGNRVRVKVVKNKVAPPFRKVELDIYFGRGVNASASLLDSAVKHGLIDKRGAWYTRGDEKVGQGKENAVAFIENNPDYRIELEHTLREKIFPGQVLRTKEGEVVTDDQIREYEKQMRAKGVGVGNLATDEVPPATDTASAASTASSTAKAKTESPAAAKASKTKTASLAAAALEDKPSPQDLF
;
A
#
# COMPACT_ATOMS: atom_id res chain seq x y z
N MET A 1 -20.69 -47.80 -11.06
CA MET A 1 -20.14 -46.45 -11.35
C MET A 1 -21.07 -45.65 -12.25
N ALA A 2 -21.55 -46.21 -13.38
CA ALA A 2 -22.48 -45.55 -14.28
C ALA A 2 -23.78 -45.06 -13.62
N ASP A 3 -24.42 -45.87 -12.78
CA ASP A 3 -25.68 -45.47 -12.10
C ASP A 3 -25.48 -44.37 -11.06
N LYS A 4 -24.33 -44.37 -10.36
CA LYS A 4 -23.96 -43.30 -9.43
C LYS A 4 -23.72 -41.99 -10.16
N LEU A 5 -23.11 -42.03 -11.35
CA LEU A 5 -22.89 -40.84 -12.19
C LEU A 5 -24.20 -40.30 -12.76
N LYS A 6 -25.10 -41.16 -13.24
CA LYS A 6 -26.45 -40.75 -13.69
C LYS A 6 -27.26 -40.10 -12.57
N ALA A 7 -27.26 -40.69 -11.38
CA ALA A 7 -27.95 -40.12 -10.22
C ALA A 7 -27.35 -38.76 -9.82
N LEU A 8 -26.01 -38.64 -9.86
CA LEU A 8 -25.31 -37.38 -9.59
C LEU A 8 -25.63 -36.30 -10.64
N GLU A 9 -25.69 -36.65 -11.92
CA GLU A 9 -26.06 -35.70 -12.97
C GLU A 9 -27.52 -35.25 -12.88
N ALA A 10 -28.45 -36.16 -12.57
CA ALA A 10 -29.84 -35.80 -12.32
C ALA A 10 -29.98 -34.83 -11.13
N ALA A 11 -29.26 -35.11 -10.03
CA ALA A 11 -29.20 -34.22 -8.88
C ALA A 11 -28.57 -32.86 -9.23
N ARG A 12 -27.48 -32.85 -10.03
CA ARG A 12 -26.84 -31.62 -10.53
C ARG A 12 -27.81 -30.76 -11.33
N LEU A 13 -28.53 -31.35 -12.28
CA LEU A 13 -29.51 -30.64 -13.11
C LEU A 13 -30.67 -30.10 -12.28
N GLN A 14 -31.12 -30.85 -11.27
CA GLN A 14 -32.15 -30.38 -10.34
C GLN A 14 -31.65 -29.18 -9.50
N ILE A 15 -30.41 -29.24 -9.01
CA ILE A 15 -29.77 -28.14 -8.27
C ILE A 15 -29.59 -26.91 -9.17
N GLU A 16 -29.15 -27.07 -10.42
CA GLU A 16 -29.04 -25.97 -11.38
C GLU A 16 -30.40 -25.35 -11.73
N LYS A 17 -31.44 -26.18 -11.87
CA LYS A 17 -32.81 -25.68 -12.13
C LYS A 17 -33.38 -24.90 -10.93
N GLN A 18 -33.08 -25.31 -9.70
CA GLN A 18 -33.58 -24.67 -8.49
C GLN A 18 -32.80 -23.41 -8.09
N PHE A 19 -31.47 -23.43 -8.27
CA PHE A 19 -30.57 -22.42 -7.71
C PHE A 19 -29.76 -21.64 -8.77
N GLY A 20 -29.99 -21.91 -10.06
CA GLY A 20 -29.31 -21.27 -11.18
C GLY A 20 -28.12 -22.07 -11.72
N SER A 21 -27.73 -21.75 -12.96
CA SER A 21 -26.55 -22.34 -13.61
C SER A 21 -25.29 -22.12 -12.77
N GLY A 22 -24.45 -23.16 -12.65
CA GLY A 22 -23.21 -23.10 -11.89
C GLY A 22 -23.36 -23.24 -10.37
N SER A 23 -24.55 -23.55 -9.87
CA SER A 23 -24.79 -23.83 -8.45
C SER A 23 -24.11 -25.12 -7.95
N LEU A 24 -23.82 -26.08 -8.84
CA LEU A 24 -23.00 -27.25 -8.56
C LEU A 24 -22.12 -27.58 -9.77
N MET A 25 -20.81 -27.41 -9.61
CA MET A 25 -19.82 -27.62 -10.66
C MET A 25 -18.68 -28.52 -10.18
N LYS A 26 -18.02 -29.21 -11.12
CA LYS A 26 -16.74 -29.85 -10.81
C LYS A 26 -15.67 -28.76 -10.67
N LEU A 27 -14.84 -28.88 -9.64
CA LEU A 27 -13.79 -27.89 -9.37
C LEU A 27 -12.81 -27.75 -10.54
N GLY A 28 -12.39 -28.87 -11.16
CA GLY A 28 -11.41 -28.88 -12.25
C GLY A 28 -11.94 -28.52 -13.65
N THR A 29 -13.24 -28.23 -13.82
CA THR A 29 -13.81 -27.87 -15.15
C THR A 29 -13.77 -26.36 -15.45
N GLN A 30 -13.37 -25.51 -14.49
CA GLN A 30 -13.01 -24.13 -14.80
C GLN A 30 -11.56 -24.09 -15.29
N THR A 31 -11.38 -23.85 -16.58
CA THR A 31 -10.07 -23.66 -17.23
C THR A 31 -9.29 -22.46 -16.66
N ASP A 32 -9.94 -21.55 -15.93
CA ASP A 32 -9.34 -20.32 -15.39
C ASP A 32 -8.96 -20.38 -13.90
N MET A 33 -9.03 -21.55 -13.23
CA MET A 33 -8.67 -21.66 -11.80
C MET A 33 -7.20 -21.38 -11.47
N THR A 34 -6.34 -21.21 -12.48
CA THR A 34 -4.90 -21.01 -12.29
C THR A 34 -4.49 -19.57 -11.98
N SER A 35 -5.34 -18.56 -12.22
CA SER A 35 -5.00 -17.16 -11.91
C SER A 35 -6.11 -16.49 -11.10
N VAL A 36 -5.82 -16.14 -9.84
CA VAL A 36 -6.68 -15.26 -9.05
C VAL A 36 -6.56 -13.86 -9.63
N ASP A 37 -7.66 -13.25 -10.08
CA ASP A 37 -7.65 -11.85 -10.52
C ASP A 37 -7.31 -10.94 -9.32
N VAL A 38 -6.41 -9.97 -9.51
CA VAL A 38 -5.89 -9.11 -8.45
C VAL A 38 -5.93 -7.62 -8.82
N ILE A 39 -5.90 -6.79 -7.79
CA ILE A 39 -5.58 -5.35 -7.87
C ILE A 39 -4.15 -5.21 -7.31
N PRO A 40 -3.18 -4.67 -8.06
CA PRO A 40 -1.82 -4.43 -7.57
C PRO A 40 -1.81 -3.60 -6.28
N SER A 41 -0.81 -3.78 -5.43
CA SER A 41 -0.76 -3.11 -4.14
C SER A 41 -0.10 -1.72 -4.16
N GLY A 42 0.44 -1.29 -5.31
CA GLY A 42 1.33 -0.12 -5.43
C GLY A 42 2.78 -0.42 -5.03
N SER A 43 3.12 -1.67 -4.70
CA SER A 43 4.50 -2.11 -4.44
C SER A 43 4.71 -3.56 -4.84
N ILE A 44 5.64 -3.79 -5.76
CA ILE A 44 5.99 -5.15 -6.23
C ILE A 44 6.45 -6.07 -5.08
N LEU A 45 7.06 -5.50 -4.03
CA LEU A 45 7.49 -6.28 -2.87
C LEU A 45 6.31 -6.77 -2.04
N LEU A 46 5.26 -5.95 -1.90
CA LEU A 46 4.04 -6.36 -1.21
C LEU A 46 3.22 -7.32 -2.09
N ASP A 47 3.16 -7.10 -3.40
CA ASP A 47 2.58 -8.06 -4.35
C ASP A 47 3.25 -9.45 -4.25
N GLU A 48 4.58 -9.50 -4.15
CA GLU A 48 5.34 -10.75 -3.92
C GLU A 48 5.01 -11.37 -2.55
N ALA A 49 4.90 -10.54 -1.49
CA ALA A 49 4.54 -11.01 -0.16
C ALA A 49 3.09 -11.56 -0.10
N LEU A 50 2.16 -11.00 -0.89
CA LEU A 50 0.81 -11.51 -1.07
C LEU A 50 0.80 -12.83 -1.85
N GLY A 51 1.80 -13.06 -2.70
CA GLY A 51 2.06 -14.31 -3.41
C GLY A 51 1.18 -14.57 -4.62
N VAL A 52 0.18 -13.71 -4.86
CA VAL A 52 -0.71 -13.75 -6.03
C VAL A 52 -0.58 -12.48 -6.89
N GLY A 53 0.40 -11.62 -6.64
CA GLY A 53 0.65 -10.42 -7.45
C GLY A 53 -0.20 -9.19 -7.08
N GLY A 54 -0.98 -9.26 -5.99
CA GLY A 54 -1.78 -8.15 -5.49
C GLY A 54 -2.91 -8.56 -4.56
N TYR A 55 -3.83 -7.65 -4.32
CA TYR A 55 -5.04 -7.86 -3.54
C TYR A 55 -6.07 -8.68 -4.33
N PRO A 56 -6.53 -9.84 -3.84
CA PRO A 56 -7.45 -10.70 -4.59
C PRO A 56 -8.83 -10.07 -4.74
N ARG A 57 -9.32 -9.99 -5.99
CA ARG A 57 -10.66 -9.51 -6.32
C ARG A 57 -11.75 -10.39 -5.72
N GLY A 58 -12.89 -9.77 -5.39
CA GLY A 58 -14.04 -10.47 -4.82
C GLY A 58 -13.78 -11.03 -3.41
N ARG A 59 -12.90 -10.39 -2.64
CA ARG A 59 -12.53 -10.82 -1.27
C ARG A 59 -12.56 -9.65 -0.30
N ILE A 60 -12.71 -10.02 0.97
CA ILE A 60 -12.55 -9.12 2.11
C ILE A 60 -11.10 -9.15 2.59
N ILE A 61 -10.53 -7.97 2.81
CA ILE A 61 -9.16 -7.76 3.30
C ILE A 61 -9.24 -6.92 4.58
N GLU A 62 -8.43 -7.26 5.58
CA GLU A 62 -8.26 -6.42 6.77
C GLU A 62 -6.84 -5.89 6.83
N MET A 63 -6.68 -4.57 6.92
CA MET A 63 -5.42 -3.87 7.15
C MET A 63 -5.44 -3.29 8.56
N TYR A 64 -4.59 -3.77 9.45
CA TYR A 64 -4.60 -3.34 10.85
C TYR A 64 -3.21 -3.05 11.39
N GLY A 65 -3.14 -2.23 12.43
CA GLY A 65 -1.88 -1.76 12.97
C GLY A 65 -2.06 -0.62 13.97
N PRO A 66 -0.96 -0.14 14.58
CA PRO A 66 -0.98 1.07 15.40
C PRO A 66 -1.41 2.30 14.60
N GLU A 67 -1.66 3.41 15.30
CA GLU A 67 -1.83 4.72 14.67
C GLU A 67 -0.57 5.11 13.88
N SER A 68 -0.77 5.90 12.82
CA SER A 68 0.32 6.39 11.96
C SER A 68 1.24 5.30 11.37
N SER A 69 0.78 4.04 11.30
CA SER A 69 1.58 2.95 10.75
C SER A 69 1.57 2.85 9.23
N GLY A 70 0.74 3.65 8.54
CA GLY A 70 0.60 3.65 7.07
C GLY A 70 -0.59 2.83 6.53
N LYS A 71 -1.59 2.51 7.36
CA LYS A 71 -2.79 1.74 6.96
C LYS A 71 -3.57 2.44 5.84
N THR A 72 -4.00 3.67 6.08
CA THR A 72 -4.73 4.49 5.11
C THR A 72 -3.89 4.76 3.86
N THR A 73 -2.58 5.00 4.02
CA THR A 73 -1.65 5.12 2.87
C THR A 73 -1.70 3.87 1.98
N LEU A 74 -1.56 2.66 2.53
CA LEU A 74 -1.61 1.43 1.74
C LEU A 74 -2.98 1.18 1.10
N ALA A 75 -4.07 1.57 1.77
CA ALA A 75 -5.41 1.48 1.21
C ALA A 75 -5.63 2.48 0.06
N LEU A 76 -5.11 3.70 0.16
CA LEU A 76 -5.16 4.70 -0.91
C LEU A 76 -4.32 4.27 -2.12
N HIS A 77 -3.17 3.61 -1.91
CA HIS A 77 -2.42 2.96 -2.99
C HIS A 77 -3.24 1.86 -3.68
N ALA A 78 -3.97 1.05 -2.92
CA ALA A 78 -4.88 0.05 -3.50
C ALA A 78 -6.00 0.69 -4.35
N VAL A 79 -6.52 1.83 -3.90
CA VAL A 79 -7.52 2.63 -4.65
C VAL A 79 -6.91 3.19 -5.94
N ALA A 80 -5.72 3.79 -5.87
CA ALA A 80 -5.03 4.35 -7.03
C ALA A 80 -4.74 3.27 -8.10
N GLU A 81 -4.29 2.09 -7.67
CA GLU A 81 -4.06 0.96 -8.58
C GLU A 81 -5.36 0.41 -9.17
N ALA A 82 -6.46 0.38 -8.40
CA ALA A 82 -7.75 -0.03 -8.95
C ALA A 82 -8.24 0.93 -10.05
N GLN A 83 -8.12 2.25 -9.82
CA GLN A 83 -8.47 3.27 -10.81
C GLN A 83 -7.57 3.23 -12.04
N LYS A 84 -6.26 2.95 -11.86
CA LYS A 84 -5.30 2.75 -12.95
C LYS A 84 -5.68 1.60 -13.88
N LEU A 85 -6.32 0.56 -13.35
CA LEU A 85 -6.87 -0.54 -14.13
C LEU A 85 -8.27 -0.23 -14.74
N GLY A 86 -8.71 1.03 -14.70
CA GLY A 86 -10.02 1.47 -15.19
C GLY A 86 -11.19 1.15 -14.25
N GLY A 87 -10.90 0.72 -13.02
CA GLY A 87 -11.93 0.32 -12.05
C GLY A 87 -12.53 1.48 -11.27
N ILE A 88 -13.73 1.27 -10.74
CA ILE A 88 -14.44 2.24 -9.89
C ILE A 88 -14.08 1.99 -8.43
N ALA A 89 -13.66 3.03 -7.72
CA ALA A 89 -13.31 2.97 -6.31
C ALA A 89 -14.28 3.77 -5.43
N ALA A 90 -14.56 3.24 -4.24
CA ALA A 90 -15.28 3.96 -3.20
C ALA A 90 -14.54 3.95 -1.85
N PHE A 91 -14.70 5.01 -1.09
CA PHE A 91 -14.10 5.20 0.22
C PHE A 91 -15.17 5.59 1.24
N ILE A 92 -15.34 4.78 2.28
CA ILE A 92 -16.25 5.01 3.40
C ILE A 92 -15.39 5.51 4.56
N ASP A 93 -15.37 6.83 4.72
CA ASP A 93 -14.58 7.57 5.72
C ASP A 93 -15.41 7.75 7.00
N ALA A 94 -15.44 6.71 7.83
CA ALA A 94 -16.08 6.74 9.15
C ALA A 94 -15.21 7.49 10.19
N GLU A 95 -13.91 7.64 9.96
CA GLU A 95 -13.03 8.45 10.82
C GLU A 95 -13.11 9.96 10.51
N HIS A 96 -13.77 10.36 9.42
CA HIS A 96 -13.85 11.75 8.93
C HIS A 96 -12.47 12.40 8.78
N ALA A 97 -11.48 11.61 8.35
CA ALA A 97 -10.06 11.99 8.36
C ALA A 97 -9.39 11.88 6.97
N LEU A 98 -10.15 11.61 5.92
CA LEU A 98 -9.60 11.52 4.56
C LEU A 98 -9.16 12.91 4.06
N ASP A 99 -7.87 13.06 3.77
CA ASP A 99 -7.31 14.24 3.12
C ASP A 99 -7.27 14.05 1.58
N PRO A 100 -8.07 14.81 0.80
CA PRO A 100 -8.08 14.71 -0.65
C PRO A 100 -6.76 15.11 -1.31
N ILE A 101 -6.00 16.05 -0.73
CA ILE A 101 -4.72 16.51 -1.27
C ILE A 101 -3.69 15.40 -1.12
N TYR A 102 -3.62 14.79 0.07
CA TYR A 102 -2.75 13.64 0.30
C TYR A 102 -3.13 12.47 -0.62
N ALA A 103 -4.41 12.11 -0.72
CA ALA A 103 -4.86 11.06 -1.62
C ALA A 103 -4.49 11.33 -3.09
N LYS A 104 -4.66 12.57 -3.56
CA LYS A 104 -4.25 12.99 -4.91
C LYS A 104 -2.76 12.79 -5.14
N ASN A 105 -1.93 13.18 -4.17
CA ASN A 105 -0.48 13.02 -4.25
C ASN A 105 -0.04 11.55 -4.27
N LEU A 106 -0.84 10.65 -3.67
CA LEU A 106 -0.63 9.20 -3.70
C LEU A 106 -1.08 8.54 -5.01
N GLY A 107 -1.64 9.31 -5.95
CA GLY A 107 -2.08 8.81 -7.26
C GLY A 107 -3.57 8.52 -7.37
N VAL A 108 -4.37 8.85 -6.35
CA VAL A 108 -5.82 8.69 -6.40
C VAL A 108 -6.42 9.77 -7.29
N ASN A 109 -7.22 9.36 -8.28
CA ASN A 109 -8.03 10.28 -9.07
C ASN A 109 -9.24 10.70 -8.23
N ILE A 110 -9.12 11.86 -7.57
CA ILE A 110 -10.14 12.40 -6.65
C ILE A 110 -11.45 12.72 -7.37
N ASP A 111 -11.39 13.17 -8.62
CA ASP A 111 -12.58 13.56 -9.40
C ASP A 111 -13.53 12.37 -9.60
N GLU A 112 -13.00 11.14 -9.59
CA GLU A 112 -13.72 9.88 -9.84
C GLU A 112 -13.81 8.98 -8.59
N LEU A 113 -13.38 9.47 -7.42
CA LEU A 113 -13.46 8.72 -6.17
C LEU A 113 -14.81 8.95 -5.49
N TRP A 114 -15.58 7.88 -5.31
CA TRP A 114 -16.83 7.94 -4.54
C TRP A 114 -16.51 7.97 -3.04
N VAL A 115 -16.92 9.02 -2.33
CA VAL A 115 -16.69 9.15 -0.88
C VAL A 115 -18.02 9.18 -0.14
N SER A 116 -18.07 8.47 0.99
CA SER A 116 -19.19 8.51 1.93
C SER A 116 -18.66 8.77 3.34
N GLN A 117 -19.27 9.71 4.05
CA GLN A 117 -19.02 10.00 5.45
C GLN A 117 -20.29 9.66 6.26
N PRO A 118 -20.43 8.41 6.71
CA PRO A 118 -21.64 7.93 7.38
C PRO A 118 -21.70 8.41 8.84
N ASP A 119 -22.92 8.63 9.33
CA ASP A 119 -23.22 9.00 10.71
C ASP A 119 -23.17 7.79 11.66
N THR A 120 -23.45 6.58 11.16
CA THR A 120 -23.54 5.35 11.98
C THR A 120 -22.85 4.16 11.33
N GLY A 121 -22.44 3.18 12.15
CA GLY A 121 -21.85 1.93 11.70
C GLY A 121 -22.80 1.10 10.83
N GLU A 122 -24.10 1.08 11.16
CA GLU A 122 -25.14 0.44 10.34
C GLU A 122 -25.18 1.06 8.94
N GLN A 123 -25.30 2.40 8.86
CA GLN A 123 -25.36 3.13 7.60
C GLN A 123 -24.11 2.87 6.74
N ALA A 124 -22.92 2.92 7.34
CA ALA A 124 -21.67 2.62 6.65
C ALA A 124 -21.67 1.23 5.99
N LEU A 125 -22.13 0.21 6.73
CA LEU A 125 -22.16 -1.17 6.25
C LEU A 125 -23.28 -1.41 5.23
N GLU A 126 -24.40 -0.71 5.33
CA GLU A 126 -25.47 -0.72 4.33
C GLU A 126 -25.05 -0.06 3.01
N ILE A 127 -24.37 1.08 3.08
CA ILE A 127 -23.76 1.74 1.91
C ILE A 127 -22.78 0.78 1.22
N CYS A 128 -21.90 0.13 2.00
CA CYS A 128 -21.00 -0.89 1.47
C CYS A 128 -21.78 -2.04 0.79
N GLU A 129 -22.81 -2.59 1.44
CA GLU A 129 -23.62 -3.67 0.88
C GLU A 129 -24.26 -3.26 -0.46
N ASN A 130 -24.82 -2.06 -0.54
CA ASN A 130 -25.47 -1.54 -1.75
C ASN A 130 -24.46 -1.33 -2.88
N LEU A 131 -23.30 -0.74 -2.60
CA LEU A 131 -22.23 -0.56 -3.58
C LEU A 131 -21.72 -1.90 -4.11
N VAL A 132 -21.51 -2.90 -3.25
CA VAL A 132 -21.11 -4.26 -3.67
C VAL A 132 -22.19 -4.91 -4.52
N ARG A 133 -23.47 -4.76 -4.15
CA ARG A 133 -24.62 -5.34 -4.84
C ARG A 133 -24.86 -4.70 -6.21
N SER A 134 -24.52 -3.43 -6.39
CA SER A 134 -24.61 -2.75 -7.70
C SER A 134 -23.81 -3.46 -8.78
N GLY A 135 -22.74 -4.17 -8.40
CA GLY A 135 -21.83 -4.80 -9.34
C GLY A 135 -20.96 -3.81 -10.11
N ALA A 136 -21.02 -2.51 -9.83
CA ALA A 136 -20.22 -1.50 -10.53
C ALA A 136 -18.85 -1.26 -9.88
N VAL A 137 -18.74 -1.38 -8.55
CA VAL A 137 -17.53 -0.99 -7.82
C VAL A 137 -16.47 -2.11 -7.81
N ASP A 138 -15.20 -1.75 -8.03
CA ASP A 138 -14.04 -2.65 -8.04
C ASP A 138 -13.41 -2.79 -6.66
N ILE A 139 -13.29 -1.67 -5.93
CA ILE A 139 -12.70 -1.63 -4.60
C ILE A 139 -13.49 -0.68 -3.68
N ILE A 140 -13.72 -1.13 -2.45
CA ILE A 140 -14.31 -0.32 -1.39
C ILE A 140 -13.36 -0.35 -0.20
N VAL A 141 -12.95 0.82 0.29
CA VAL A 141 -12.21 0.96 1.55
C VAL A 141 -13.14 1.47 2.63
N ILE A 142 -13.08 0.89 3.83
CA ILE A 142 -13.78 1.36 5.03
C ILE A 142 -12.73 1.78 6.05
N ASP A 143 -12.64 3.07 6.34
CA ASP A 143 -11.70 3.67 7.29
C ASP A 143 -12.47 4.33 8.44
N SER A 144 -12.62 3.71 9.61
CA SER A 144 -12.13 2.39 10.01
C SER A 144 -13.17 1.61 10.80
N VAL A 145 -12.93 0.31 11.00
CA VAL A 145 -13.80 -0.55 11.82
C VAL A 145 -13.99 -0.01 13.23
N ALA A 146 -12.99 0.66 13.80
CA ALA A 146 -13.09 1.23 15.13
C ALA A 146 -14.14 2.35 15.21
N ALA A 147 -14.33 3.10 14.12
CA ALA A 147 -15.28 4.20 14.00
C ALA A 147 -16.69 3.76 13.53
N LEU A 148 -16.91 2.46 13.27
CA LEU A 148 -18.25 1.93 12.96
C LEU A 148 -19.09 1.82 14.23
N THR A 149 -19.44 2.97 14.81
CA THR A 149 -20.18 3.08 16.06
C THR A 149 -21.66 2.81 15.80
N PRO A 150 -22.28 1.83 16.47
CA PRO A 150 -23.70 1.54 16.29
C PRO A 150 -24.59 2.74 16.65
N GLN A 151 -25.70 2.92 15.94
CA GLN A 151 -26.65 4.02 16.19
C GLN A 151 -27.06 4.13 17.68
N LYS A 152 -27.37 3.00 18.31
CA LYS A 152 -27.77 2.95 19.72
C LYS A 152 -26.66 3.46 20.67
N GLU A 153 -25.39 3.30 20.30
CA GLU A 153 -24.26 3.80 21.09
C GLU A 153 -24.09 5.32 20.92
N ILE A 154 -24.38 5.85 19.73
CA ILE A 154 -24.34 7.29 19.45
C ILE A 154 -25.49 8.03 20.14
N GLU A 155 -26.70 7.45 20.16
CA GLU A 155 -27.88 8.02 20.80
C GLU A 155 -27.90 7.85 22.32
N GLY A 156 -27.05 6.97 22.86
CA GLY A 156 -26.94 6.69 24.29
C GLY A 156 -26.15 7.76 25.05
N GLU A 157 -26.16 7.69 26.38
CA GLU A 157 -25.37 8.58 27.23
C GLU A 157 -23.95 8.03 27.42
N MET A 158 -22.98 8.93 27.63
CA MET A 158 -21.61 8.52 27.95
C MET A 158 -21.59 7.73 29.25
N GLY A 159 -21.17 6.46 29.18
CA GLY A 159 -21.16 5.54 30.31
C GLY A 159 -22.20 4.42 30.21
N ASP A 160 -23.09 4.47 29.23
CA ASP A 160 -24.03 3.38 28.96
C ASP A 160 -23.32 2.09 28.57
N SER A 161 -23.74 0.98 29.19
CA SER A 161 -23.13 -0.34 28.97
C SER A 161 -23.70 -1.04 27.73
N VAL A 162 -23.21 -0.68 26.54
CA VAL A 162 -23.54 -1.35 25.27
C VAL A 162 -22.50 -2.41 24.89
N MET A 163 -22.36 -3.44 25.74
CA MET A 163 -21.35 -4.48 25.54
C MET A 163 -21.55 -5.26 24.22
N GLY A 164 -20.53 -5.22 23.35
CA GLY A 164 -20.43 -6.09 22.18
C GLY A 164 -21.38 -5.77 21.03
N LEU A 165 -22.03 -4.59 21.04
CA LEU A 165 -22.96 -4.20 19.98
C LEU A 165 -22.27 -4.12 18.62
N GLN A 166 -21.11 -3.44 18.54
CA GLN A 166 -20.30 -3.36 17.33
C GLN A 166 -19.87 -4.75 16.81
N ALA A 167 -19.51 -5.67 17.70
CA ALA A 167 -19.11 -7.03 17.30
C ALA A 167 -20.28 -7.82 16.68
N ARG A 168 -21.50 -7.62 17.19
CA ARG A 168 -22.72 -8.22 16.64
C ARG A 168 -23.07 -7.62 15.27
N LEU A 169 -23.01 -6.30 15.16
CA LEU A 169 -23.19 -5.56 13.90
C LEU A 169 -22.25 -6.09 12.81
N MET A 170 -20.94 -6.14 13.10
CA MET A 170 -19.93 -6.67 12.18
C MET A 170 -20.20 -8.12 11.79
N SER A 171 -20.61 -8.96 12.75
CA SER A 171 -20.93 -10.37 12.48
C SER A 171 -22.12 -10.53 11.53
N GLN A 172 -23.15 -9.68 11.67
CA GLN A 172 -24.32 -9.68 10.80
C GLN A 172 -23.98 -9.15 9.41
N ALA A 173 -23.29 -8.02 9.33
CA ALA A 173 -22.92 -7.39 8.06
C ALA A 173 -21.99 -8.28 7.23
N LEU A 174 -20.91 -8.82 7.83
CA LEU A 174 -19.95 -9.66 7.11
C LEU A 174 -20.58 -10.97 6.58
N ARG A 175 -21.59 -11.51 7.29
CA ARG A 175 -22.34 -12.68 6.81
C ARG A 175 -23.10 -12.38 5.52
N LYS A 176 -23.67 -11.19 5.39
CA LYS A 176 -24.34 -10.73 4.16
C LYS A 176 -23.32 -10.39 3.07
N LEU A 177 -22.31 -9.57 3.41
CA LEU A 177 -21.30 -9.07 2.48
C LEU A 177 -20.50 -10.19 1.81
N THR A 178 -20.05 -11.19 2.55
CA THR A 178 -19.16 -12.23 2.00
C THR A 178 -19.76 -12.97 0.80
N ALA A 179 -21.07 -13.24 0.84
CA ALA A 179 -21.76 -13.95 -0.24
C ALA A 179 -21.88 -13.12 -1.53
N ILE A 180 -22.02 -11.81 -1.40
CA ILE A 180 -22.17 -10.90 -2.56
C ILE A 180 -20.83 -10.43 -3.11
N VAL A 181 -19.84 -10.22 -2.23
CA VAL A 181 -18.46 -9.80 -2.58
C VAL A 181 -17.81 -10.77 -3.57
N GLY A 182 -17.96 -12.09 -3.36
CA GLY A 182 -17.42 -13.09 -4.27
C GLY A 182 -18.05 -13.06 -5.67
N LYS A 183 -19.34 -12.70 -5.77
CA LYS A 183 -20.07 -12.64 -7.05
C LYS A 183 -19.80 -11.34 -7.80
N SER A 184 -19.68 -10.23 -7.08
CA SER A 184 -19.46 -8.91 -7.68
C SER A 184 -18.00 -8.63 -8.01
N LYS A 185 -17.07 -9.54 -7.69
CA LYS A 185 -15.61 -9.33 -7.84
C LYS A 185 -15.07 -8.04 -7.18
N CYS A 186 -15.86 -7.38 -6.32
CA CYS A 186 -15.44 -6.20 -5.57
C CYS A 186 -14.47 -6.61 -4.45
N THR A 187 -13.33 -5.92 -4.34
CA THR A 187 -12.45 -6.05 -3.17
C THR A 187 -12.94 -5.12 -2.06
N VAL A 188 -13.13 -5.63 -0.85
CA VAL A 188 -13.55 -4.81 0.30
C VAL A 188 -12.42 -4.79 1.32
N VAL A 189 -11.83 -3.62 1.55
CA VAL A 189 -10.73 -3.39 2.48
C VAL A 189 -11.28 -2.73 3.75
N PHE A 190 -11.11 -3.39 4.88
CA PHE A 190 -11.37 -2.81 6.19
C PHE A 190 -10.05 -2.35 6.81
N ILE A 191 -9.96 -1.06 7.14
CA ILE A 191 -8.90 -0.56 8.00
C ILE A 191 -9.33 -0.78 9.45
N ASN A 192 -8.39 -1.21 10.29
CA ASN A 192 -8.67 -1.51 11.68
C ASN A 192 -7.53 -1.05 12.60
N GLN A 193 -7.86 -0.79 13.85
CA GLN A 193 -6.94 -0.35 14.87
C GLN A 193 -6.61 -1.49 15.83
N ILE A 194 -5.44 -1.43 16.46
CA ILE A 194 -5.07 -2.34 17.54
C ILE A 194 -5.63 -1.80 18.87
N ARG A 195 -6.11 -2.72 19.71
CA ARG A 195 -6.47 -2.51 21.12
C ARG A 195 -5.81 -3.58 21.97
N MET A 196 -5.66 -3.33 23.27
CA MET A 196 -5.16 -4.30 24.22
C MET A 196 -6.30 -5.01 24.94
N LYS A 197 -6.23 -6.33 25.04
CA LYS A 197 -7.15 -7.12 25.86
C LYS A 197 -6.65 -7.12 27.30
N ILE A 198 -7.45 -6.54 28.20
CA ILE A 198 -7.18 -6.53 29.64
C ILE A 198 -7.23 -7.98 30.18
N GLY A 199 -6.30 -8.31 31.10
CA GLY A 199 -6.29 -9.60 31.79
C GLY A 199 -5.53 -10.73 31.07
N VAL A 200 -4.80 -10.45 29.99
CA VAL A 200 -3.91 -11.43 29.34
C VAL A 200 -2.52 -11.36 30.00
N MET A 201 -2.22 -12.34 30.85
CA MET A 201 -0.91 -12.44 31.54
C MET A 201 0.16 -13.21 30.73
N PHE A 202 -0.25 -13.95 29.70
CA PHE A 202 0.65 -14.74 28.84
C PHE A 202 0.19 -14.69 27.37
N GLY A 203 1.14 -14.52 26.44
CA GLY A 203 0.88 -14.41 25.00
C GLY A 203 0.77 -12.96 24.51
N ASN A 204 0.26 -12.77 23.28
CA ASN A 204 0.05 -11.43 22.71
C ASN A 204 -1.27 -10.83 23.20
N PRO A 205 -1.27 -9.69 23.94
CA PRO A 205 -2.49 -9.04 24.42
C PRO A 205 -3.23 -8.25 23.32
N GLU A 206 -2.63 -8.05 22.14
CA GLU A 206 -3.23 -7.25 21.07
C GLU A 206 -4.44 -7.93 20.43
N THR A 207 -5.48 -7.14 20.18
CA THR A 207 -6.65 -7.51 19.40
C THR A 207 -7.05 -6.37 18.47
N THR A 208 -7.94 -6.65 17.53
CA THR A 208 -8.56 -5.66 16.65
C THR A 208 -10.00 -5.37 17.09
N THR A 209 -10.56 -4.21 16.72
CA THR A 209 -11.94 -3.83 17.04
C THR A 209 -12.95 -4.56 16.16
N GLY A 210 -14.26 -4.46 16.46
CA GLY A 210 -15.32 -5.12 15.70
C GLY A 210 -15.49 -6.63 15.97
N GLY A 211 -14.89 -7.15 17.05
CA GLY A 211 -15.00 -8.55 17.44
C GLY A 211 -14.16 -9.51 16.57
N ASN A 212 -14.57 -10.78 16.50
CA ASN A 212 -13.79 -11.82 15.80
C ASN A 212 -14.25 -12.08 14.36
N ALA A 213 -15.43 -11.60 13.95
CA ALA A 213 -16.01 -11.94 12.65
C ALA A 213 -15.08 -11.57 11.49
N LEU A 214 -14.54 -10.36 11.48
CA LEU A 214 -13.64 -9.89 10.42
C LEU A 214 -12.42 -10.80 10.28
N LYS A 215 -11.84 -11.25 11.40
CA LYS A 215 -10.70 -12.19 11.39
C LYS A 215 -11.01 -13.48 10.63
N PHE A 216 -12.24 -13.98 10.67
CA PHE A 216 -12.65 -15.21 9.98
C PHE A 216 -13.03 -14.97 8.51
N TYR A 217 -13.79 -13.91 8.24
CA TYR A 217 -14.28 -13.59 6.91
C TYR A 217 -13.20 -13.04 5.98
N SER A 218 -12.24 -12.27 6.49
CA SER A 218 -11.12 -11.76 5.69
C SER A 218 -10.32 -12.91 5.06
N SER A 219 -10.06 -12.80 3.76
CA SER A 219 -9.19 -13.73 3.01
C SER A 219 -7.73 -13.38 3.19
N VAL A 220 -7.42 -12.09 3.28
CA VAL A 220 -6.09 -11.57 3.58
C VAL A 220 -6.18 -10.68 4.81
N ARG A 221 -5.21 -10.81 5.71
CA ARG A 221 -5.03 -9.89 6.84
C ARG A 221 -3.59 -9.38 6.85
N LEU A 222 -3.43 -8.07 6.87
CA LEU A 222 -2.15 -7.39 6.88
C LEU A 222 -1.96 -6.67 8.21
N GLU A 223 -0.87 -7.00 8.89
CA GLU A 223 -0.39 -6.27 10.06
C GLU A 223 0.66 -5.26 9.61
N ILE A 224 0.40 -3.99 9.85
CA ILE A 224 1.20 -2.87 9.35
C ILE A 224 1.79 -2.12 10.54
N ARG A 225 3.12 -2.04 10.61
CA ARG A 225 3.83 -1.37 11.72
C ARG A 225 4.96 -0.50 11.20
N ARG A 226 5.08 0.72 11.72
CA ARG A 226 6.30 1.52 11.58
C ARG A 226 7.46 0.83 12.31
N ILE A 227 8.62 0.76 11.65
CA ILE A 227 9.86 0.21 12.21
C ILE A 227 10.81 1.34 12.59
N GLU A 228 11.06 2.24 11.66
CA GLU A 228 12.00 3.34 11.78
C GLU A 228 11.47 4.57 11.04
N THR A 229 11.92 5.75 11.49
CA THR A 229 11.73 7.02 10.80
C THR A 229 12.85 7.17 9.77
N ILE A 230 12.53 7.73 8.61
CA ILE A 230 13.50 8.08 7.57
C ILE A 230 13.81 9.56 7.73
N ASP A 231 15.03 9.90 8.13
CA ASP A 231 15.47 11.28 8.37
C ASP A 231 16.17 11.87 7.13
N GLY A 232 16.11 13.19 6.97
CA GLY A 232 16.85 13.92 5.94
C GLY A 232 18.36 13.94 6.18
N LYS A 233 19.15 14.10 5.11
CA LYS A 233 20.61 14.29 5.25
C LYS A 233 20.90 15.69 5.80
N GLY A 234 20.94 15.82 7.12
CA GLY A 234 21.43 17.01 7.81
C GLY A 234 20.37 17.88 8.50
N ASP A 235 19.08 17.55 8.40
CA ASP A 235 17.99 18.26 9.07
C ASP A 235 17.30 17.36 10.09
N GLU A 236 16.76 17.98 11.16
CA GLU A 236 15.90 17.33 12.17
C GLU A 236 14.52 16.93 11.62
N GLU A 237 14.24 17.17 10.33
CA GLU A 237 12.95 16.87 9.71
C GLU A 237 12.86 15.43 9.21
N ALA A 238 11.86 14.70 9.73
CA ALA A 238 11.51 13.37 9.29
C ALA A 238 10.89 13.41 7.88
N LEU A 239 11.50 12.71 6.92
CA LEU A 239 11.05 12.60 5.52
C LEU A 239 10.01 11.50 5.31
N GLY A 240 9.99 10.48 6.16
CA GLY A 240 9.09 9.35 6.02
C GLY A 240 9.25 8.29 7.09
N ASN A 241 8.68 7.12 6.84
CA ASN A 241 8.74 5.97 7.72
C ASN A 241 9.05 4.71 6.91
N ARG A 242 9.94 3.85 7.42
CA ARG A 242 10.00 2.47 6.97
C ARG A 242 8.98 1.64 7.74
N VAL A 243 8.14 0.94 6.99
CA VAL A 243 6.99 0.21 7.49
C VAL A 243 7.13 -1.27 7.18
N ARG A 244 6.95 -2.12 8.19
CA ARG A 244 6.81 -3.56 8.03
C ARG A 244 5.37 -3.91 7.76
N VAL A 245 5.12 -4.62 6.67
CA VAL A 245 3.84 -5.26 6.40
C VAL A 245 4.01 -6.77 6.54
N LYS A 246 3.21 -7.39 7.41
CA LYS A 246 3.19 -8.84 7.61
C LYS A 246 1.85 -9.41 7.17
N VAL A 247 1.89 -10.40 6.30
CA VAL A 247 0.69 -11.13 5.85
C VAL A 247 0.31 -12.17 6.90
N VAL A 248 -0.45 -11.78 7.93
CA VAL A 248 -0.78 -12.67 9.06
C VAL A 248 -1.83 -13.73 8.71
N LYS A 249 -2.60 -13.50 7.64
CA LYS A 249 -3.54 -14.48 7.08
C LYS A 249 -3.56 -14.34 5.57
N ASN A 250 -3.56 -15.46 4.87
CA ASN A 250 -3.69 -15.51 3.42
C ASN A 250 -4.43 -16.81 3.04
N LYS A 251 -5.58 -16.69 2.36
CA LYS A 251 -6.37 -17.83 1.86
C LYS A 251 -6.09 -18.17 0.39
N VAL A 252 -5.28 -17.36 -0.30
CA VAL A 252 -5.01 -17.53 -1.75
C VAL A 252 -3.56 -17.88 -2.04
N ALA A 253 -2.65 -17.68 -1.08
CA ALA A 253 -1.25 -18.08 -1.16
C ALA A 253 -0.69 -18.33 0.27
N PRO A 254 0.54 -18.85 0.42
CA PRO A 254 1.14 -19.08 1.73
C PRO A 254 1.20 -17.80 2.61
N PRO A 255 0.75 -17.86 3.87
CA PRO A 255 0.80 -16.72 4.79
C PRO A 255 2.18 -16.51 5.42
N PHE A 256 2.28 -15.51 6.29
CA PHE A 256 3.41 -15.15 7.16
C PHE A 256 4.65 -14.55 6.50
N ARG A 257 4.58 -14.25 5.20
CA ARG A 257 5.55 -13.39 4.52
C ARG A 257 5.55 -11.99 5.12
N LYS A 258 6.71 -11.35 5.11
CA LYS A 258 6.94 -9.99 5.60
C LYS A 258 7.67 -9.20 4.53
N VAL A 259 7.34 -7.94 4.43
CA VAL A 259 8.00 -6.97 3.56
C VAL A 259 8.22 -5.68 4.32
N GLU A 260 9.26 -4.96 3.95
CA GLU A 260 9.56 -3.62 4.45
C GLU A 260 9.42 -2.64 3.28
N LEU A 261 8.68 -1.56 3.52
CA LEU A 261 8.34 -0.55 2.52
C LEU A 261 8.73 0.83 3.06
N ASP A 262 9.27 1.66 2.20
CA ASP A 262 9.56 3.06 2.51
C ASP A 262 8.34 3.90 2.13
N ILE A 263 7.77 4.60 3.12
CA ILE A 263 6.63 5.51 2.94
C ILE A 263 7.12 6.92 3.22
N TYR A 264 7.18 7.75 2.18
CA TYR A 264 7.54 9.16 2.30
C TYR A 264 6.30 10.03 2.53
N PHE A 265 6.41 11.04 3.38
CA PHE A 265 5.32 11.97 3.61
C PHE A 265 5.00 12.75 2.33
N GLY A 266 3.71 12.91 2.03
CA GLY A 266 3.25 13.57 0.79
C GLY A 266 3.52 12.83 -0.52
N ARG A 267 4.25 11.70 -0.54
CA ARG A 267 4.47 10.87 -1.75
C ARG A 267 3.90 9.44 -1.62
N GLY A 268 3.80 8.92 -0.39
CA GLY A 268 3.32 7.56 -0.13
C GLY A 268 4.41 6.51 -0.29
N VAL A 269 4.03 5.29 -0.68
CA VAL A 269 4.97 4.17 -0.89
C VAL A 269 5.91 4.49 -2.05
N ASN A 270 7.22 4.34 -1.84
CA ASN A 270 8.18 4.45 -2.93
C ASN A 270 8.17 3.18 -3.79
N ALA A 271 7.38 3.20 -4.85
CA ALA A 271 7.25 2.10 -5.80
C ALA A 271 8.56 1.81 -6.54
N SER A 272 9.33 2.85 -6.91
CA SER A 272 10.61 2.72 -7.62
C SER A 272 11.71 2.11 -6.76
N ALA A 273 11.76 2.45 -5.47
CA ALA A 273 12.63 1.79 -4.49
C ALA A 273 12.24 0.32 -4.30
N SER A 274 10.93 0.03 -4.22
CA SER A 274 10.43 -1.33 -4.15
C SER A 274 10.83 -2.14 -5.39
N LEU A 275 10.72 -1.52 -6.58
CA LEU A 275 11.08 -2.12 -7.86
C LEU A 275 12.59 -2.40 -7.94
N LEU A 276 13.43 -1.44 -7.55
CA LEU A 276 14.88 -1.60 -7.52
C LEU A 276 15.30 -2.74 -6.58
N ASP A 277 14.79 -2.75 -5.36
CA ASP A 277 15.15 -3.76 -4.36
C ASP A 277 14.72 -5.16 -4.82
N SER A 278 13.54 -5.28 -5.44
CA SER A 278 13.07 -6.55 -6.02
C SER A 278 13.87 -6.97 -7.24
N ALA A 279 14.19 -6.04 -8.15
CA ALA A 279 15.00 -6.30 -9.33
C ALA A 279 16.41 -6.80 -8.98
N VAL A 280 17.03 -6.25 -7.92
CA VAL A 280 18.31 -6.74 -7.39
C VAL A 280 18.16 -8.13 -6.78
N LYS A 281 17.13 -8.35 -5.96
CA LYS A 281 16.85 -9.66 -5.34
C LYS A 281 16.69 -10.77 -6.39
N HIS A 282 16.05 -10.46 -7.52
CA HIS A 282 15.80 -11.42 -8.61
C HIS A 282 16.88 -11.40 -9.70
N GLY A 283 17.97 -10.65 -9.53
CA GLY A 283 19.11 -10.63 -10.46
C GLY A 283 18.80 -10.01 -11.83
N LEU A 284 17.85 -9.08 -11.91
CA LEU A 284 17.64 -8.24 -13.09
C LEU A 284 18.53 -7.00 -13.08
N ILE A 285 18.90 -6.52 -11.88
CA ILE A 285 19.87 -5.45 -11.67
C ILE A 285 21.02 -5.99 -10.83
N ASP A 286 22.24 -5.87 -11.34
CA ASP A 286 23.46 -6.19 -10.62
C ASP A 286 23.87 -5.03 -9.72
N LYS A 287 24.20 -5.36 -8.47
CA LYS A 287 24.79 -4.41 -7.51
C LYS A 287 26.27 -4.73 -7.30
N ARG A 288 27.17 -3.89 -7.80
CA ARG A 288 28.64 -4.02 -7.61
C ARG A 288 29.14 -2.85 -6.76
N GLY A 289 29.37 -3.12 -5.47
CA GLY A 289 29.69 -2.07 -4.50
C GLY A 289 28.52 -1.08 -4.37
N ALA A 290 28.77 0.19 -4.71
CA ALA A 290 27.75 1.23 -4.74
C ALA A 290 27.03 1.37 -6.10
N TRP A 291 27.48 0.69 -7.15
CA TRP A 291 26.91 0.82 -8.49
C TRP A 291 25.79 -0.18 -8.75
N TYR A 292 24.73 0.29 -9.39
CA TYR A 292 23.60 -0.49 -9.90
C TYR A 292 23.65 -0.51 -11.44
N THR A 293 23.65 -1.69 -12.04
CA THR A 293 23.79 -1.89 -13.49
C THR A 293 22.82 -2.95 -13.99
N ARG A 294 22.26 -2.76 -15.19
CA ARG A 294 21.42 -3.73 -15.88
C ARG A 294 22.06 -4.06 -17.24
N GLY A 295 22.71 -5.22 -17.33
CA GLY A 295 23.58 -5.50 -18.48
C GLY A 295 24.71 -4.47 -18.57
N ASP A 296 24.79 -3.76 -19.71
CA ASP A 296 25.77 -2.70 -19.94
C ASP A 296 25.27 -1.30 -19.49
N GLU A 297 23.99 -1.17 -19.16
CA GLU A 297 23.38 0.10 -18.77
C GLU A 297 23.65 0.42 -17.29
N LYS A 298 24.12 1.64 -17.02
CA LYS A 298 24.37 2.14 -15.66
C LYS A 298 23.12 2.82 -15.13
N VAL A 299 22.43 2.16 -14.19
CA VAL A 299 21.21 2.67 -13.54
C VAL A 299 21.56 3.79 -12.55
N GLY A 300 22.69 3.67 -11.83
CA GLY A 300 23.15 4.75 -10.95
C GLY A 300 24.17 4.32 -9.90
N GLN A 301 24.80 5.30 -9.25
CA GLN A 301 25.69 5.09 -8.10
C GLN A 301 24.95 5.47 -6.80
N GLY A 302 24.72 4.49 -5.93
CA GLY A 302 23.93 4.64 -4.70
C GLY A 302 22.44 4.38 -4.93
N LYS A 303 21.73 3.96 -3.87
CA LYS A 303 20.30 3.59 -3.94
C LYS A 303 19.45 4.78 -4.40
N GLU A 304 19.66 5.95 -3.81
CA GLU A 304 18.90 7.17 -4.13
C GLU A 304 18.97 7.54 -5.61
N ASN A 305 20.18 7.58 -6.20
CA ASN A 305 20.35 7.90 -7.62
C ASN A 305 19.73 6.86 -8.54
N ALA A 306 19.83 5.56 -8.19
CA ALA A 306 19.21 4.50 -8.98
C ALA A 306 17.67 4.57 -8.91
N VAL A 307 17.10 4.93 -7.76
CA VAL A 307 15.65 5.17 -7.60
C VAL A 307 15.21 6.37 -8.43
N ALA A 308 15.94 7.49 -8.36
CA ALA A 308 15.66 8.69 -9.15
C ALA A 308 15.74 8.40 -10.66
N PHE A 309 16.71 7.58 -11.10
CA PHE A 309 16.77 7.13 -12.50
C PHE A 309 15.51 6.38 -12.92
N ILE A 310 15.03 5.44 -12.10
CA ILE A 310 13.80 4.68 -12.39
C ILE A 310 12.57 5.59 -12.41
N GLU A 311 12.48 6.55 -11.49
CA GLU A 311 11.36 7.51 -11.42
C GLU A 311 11.32 8.44 -12.65
N ASN A 312 12.49 8.91 -13.10
CA ASN A 312 12.63 9.85 -14.20
C ASN A 312 12.55 9.19 -15.60
N ASN A 313 12.62 7.85 -15.68
CA ASN A 313 12.53 7.10 -16.94
C ASN A 313 11.33 6.13 -16.93
N PRO A 314 10.10 6.61 -17.22
CA PRO A 314 8.88 5.79 -17.14
C PRO A 314 8.89 4.56 -18.04
N ASP A 315 9.44 4.65 -19.25
CA ASP A 315 9.50 3.52 -20.17
C ASP A 315 10.40 2.39 -19.62
N TYR A 316 11.56 2.77 -19.08
CA TYR A 316 12.47 1.85 -18.39
C TYR A 316 11.80 1.21 -17.18
N ARG A 317 11.09 2.01 -16.35
CA ARG A 317 10.36 1.51 -15.18
C ARG A 317 9.33 0.45 -15.57
N ILE A 318 8.52 0.71 -16.60
CA ILE A 318 7.45 -0.19 -17.04
C ILE A 318 8.04 -1.48 -17.62
N GLU A 319 9.07 -1.38 -18.46
CA GLU A 319 9.73 -2.55 -19.05
C GLU A 319 10.44 -3.42 -17.99
N LEU A 320 11.09 -2.78 -17.00
CA LEU A 320 11.67 -3.47 -15.85
C LEU A 320 10.60 -4.14 -14.99
N GLU A 321 9.50 -3.45 -14.68
CA GLU A 321 8.39 -4.02 -13.91
C GLU A 321 7.73 -5.18 -14.63
N HIS A 322 7.46 -5.08 -15.93
CA HIS A 322 6.92 -6.15 -16.75
C HIS A 322 7.80 -7.40 -16.70
N THR A 323 9.09 -7.25 -17.01
CA THR A 323 10.08 -8.34 -16.98
C THR A 323 10.16 -9.00 -15.59
N LEU A 324 10.10 -8.19 -14.53
CA LEU A 324 10.12 -8.68 -13.16
C LEU A 324 8.83 -9.41 -12.79
N ARG A 325 7.67 -8.88 -13.16
CA ARG A 325 6.36 -9.51 -12.92
C ARG A 325 6.25 -10.84 -13.66
N GLU A 326 6.69 -10.93 -14.91
CA GLU A 326 6.72 -12.21 -15.64
C GLU A 326 7.59 -13.26 -14.94
N LYS A 327 8.72 -12.84 -14.34
CA LYS A 327 9.62 -13.73 -13.60
C LYS A 327 9.03 -14.20 -12.27
N ILE A 328 8.36 -13.31 -11.53
CA ILE A 328 7.78 -13.62 -10.20
C ILE A 328 6.43 -14.35 -10.32
N PHE A 329 5.62 -13.95 -11.31
CA PHE A 329 4.25 -14.41 -11.54
C PHE A 329 4.07 -14.88 -13.00
N PRO A 330 4.68 -16.02 -13.39
CA PRO A 330 4.67 -16.46 -14.78
C PRO A 330 3.24 -16.71 -15.29
N GLY A 331 2.91 -16.07 -16.41
CA GLY A 331 1.59 -16.17 -17.06
C GLY A 331 0.47 -15.37 -16.37
N GLN A 332 0.79 -14.57 -15.35
CA GLN A 332 -0.17 -13.64 -14.77
C GLN A 332 -0.43 -12.49 -15.74
N VAL A 333 -1.70 -12.16 -15.93
CA VAL A 333 -2.14 -11.01 -16.70
C VAL A 333 -3.07 -10.17 -15.82
N LEU A 334 -2.88 -8.85 -15.82
CA LEU A 334 -3.77 -7.94 -15.12
C LEU A 334 -5.07 -7.81 -15.91
N ARG A 335 -6.19 -7.96 -15.21
CA ARG A 335 -7.52 -7.90 -15.82
C ARG A 335 -8.41 -6.87 -15.14
N THR A 336 -9.29 -6.27 -15.93
CA THR A 336 -10.45 -5.54 -15.42
C THR A 336 -11.38 -6.50 -14.69
N LYS A 337 -12.38 -5.95 -14.00
CA LYS A 337 -13.42 -6.73 -13.34
C LYS A 337 -14.18 -7.63 -14.33
N GLU A 338 -14.43 -7.13 -15.52
CA GLU A 338 -15.12 -7.77 -16.64
C GLU A 338 -14.27 -8.87 -17.29
N GLY A 339 -12.99 -8.98 -16.93
CA GLY A 339 -12.06 -9.99 -17.44
C GLY A 339 -11.28 -9.55 -18.68
N GLU A 340 -11.37 -8.28 -19.07
CA GLU A 340 -10.59 -7.72 -20.15
C GLU A 340 -9.14 -7.56 -19.72
N VAL A 341 -8.20 -7.89 -20.61
CA VAL A 341 -6.77 -7.74 -20.34
C VAL A 341 -6.41 -6.26 -20.36
N VAL A 342 -5.78 -5.80 -19.29
CA VAL A 342 -5.21 -4.45 -19.21
C VAL A 342 -3.80 -4.49 -19.78
N THR A 343 -3.56 -3.70 -20.82
CA THR A 343 -2.26 -3.62 -21.51
C THR A 343 -1.36 -2.54 -20.90
N ASP A 344 -0.05 -2.70 -21.06
CA ASP A 344 0.93 -1.71 -20.61
C ASP A 344 0.70 -0.32 -21.25
N ASP A 345 0.23 -0.27 -22.50
CA ASP A 345 -0.06 0.98 -23.19
C ASP A 345 -1.28 1.72 -22.60
N GLN A 346 -2.30 0.98 -22.14
CA GLN A 346 -3.42 1.58 -21.40
C GLN A 346 -2.96 2.15 -20.07
N ILE A 347 -2.07 1.44 -19.35
CA ILE A 347 -1.48 1.91 -18.10
C ILE A 347 -0.65 3.18 -18.33
N ARG A 348 0.20 3.19 -19.36
CA ARG A 348 1.00 4.36 -19.75
C ARG A 348 0.14 5.58 -20.03
N GLU A 349 -0.90 5.41 -20.83
CA GLU A 349 -1.78 6.49 -21.21
C GLU A 349 -2.55 7.03 -20.00
N TYR A 350 -3.03 6.15 -19.11
CA TYR A 350 -3.64 6.55 -17.84
C TYR A 350 -2.68 7.36 -16.97
N GLU A 351 -1.45 6.87 -16.75
CA GLU A 351 -0.45 7.57 -15.93
C GLU A 351 -0.08 8.93 -16.53
N LYS A 352 0.02 9.03 -17.86
CA LYS A 352 0.27 10.31 -18.55
C LYS A 352 -0.87 11.30 -18.34
N GLN A 353 -2.12 10.85 -18.45
CA GLN A 353 -3.30 11.67 -18.19
C GLN A 353 -3.36 12.14 -16.73
N MET A 354 -3.09 11.25 -15.78
CA MET A 354 -3.07 11.58 -14.35
C MET A 354 -1.96 12.57 -14.00
N ARG A 355 -0.76 12.39 -14.54
CA ARG A 355 0.35 13.35 -14.38
C ARG A 355 0.00 14.73 -14.94
N ALA A 356 -0.68 14.79 -16.10
CA ALA A 356 -1.15 16.06 -16.66
C ALA A 356 -2.19 16.77 -15.76
N LYS A 357 -2.94 16.02 -14.94
CA LYS A 357 -3.86 16.54 -13.91
C LYS A 357 -3.18 16.82 -12.56
N GLY A 358 -1.87 16.61 -12.44
CA GLY A 358 -1.11 16.74 -11.20
C GLY A 358 -1.40 15.64 -10.17
N VAL A 359 -1.96 14.50 -10.59
CA VAL A 359 -2.22 13.34 -9.73
C VAL A 359 -0.97 12.47 -9.64
N GLY A 360 -0.59 12.04 -8.43
CA GLY A 360 0.57 11.15 -8.21
C GLY A 360 1.94 11.80 -8.40
N VAL A 361 2.00 13.13 -8.51
CA VAL A 361 3.25 13.87 -8.78
C VAL A 361 4.03 14.12 -7.48
N GLY A 362 3.37 14.12 -6.31
CA GLY A 362 4.01 14.49 -5.03
C GLY A 362 4.71 15.86 -5.10
N ASN A 363 5.39 16.27 -4.03
CA ASN A 363 6.27 17.44 -4.10
C ASN A 363 7.54 17.10 -4.89
N LEU A 364 7.46 16.99 -6.21
CA LEU A 364 8.61 16.92 -7.13
C LEU A 364 9.27 18.29 -7.34
N ALA A 365 8.80 19.34 -6.67
CA ALA A 365 9.22 20.72 -6.90
C ALA A 365 10.38 21.23 -6.01
N THR A 366 10.92 20.44 -5.07
CA THR A 366 11.89 20.95 -4.07
C THR A 366 13.22 20.23 -3.98
N ASP A 367 13.44 19.14 -4.72
CA ASP A 367 14.76 18.49 -4.75
C ASP A 367 15.52 19.00 -5.98
N GLU A 368 16.51 19.88 -5.77
CA GLU A 368 17.39 20.37 -6.83
C GLU A 368 17.98 19.21 -7.64
N VAL A 369 17.59 19.15 -8.91
CA VAL A 369 18.08 18.18 -9.88
C VAL A 369 19.56 18.48 -10.15
N PRO A 370 20.51 17.55 -9.88
CA PRO A 370 21.85 17.71 -10.42
C PRO A 370 21.77 17.56 -11.96
N PRO A 371 22.40 18.44 -12.74
CA PRO A 371 22.27 18.44 -14.18
C PRO A 371 22.75 17.11 -14.77
N ALA A 372 21.97 16.58 -15.71
CA ALA A 372 22.35 15.45 -16.52
C ALA A 372 23.72 15.74 -17.16
N THR A 373 24.72 14.90 -16.87
CA THR A 373 26.01 15.01 -17.56
C THR A 373 25.84 14.53 -18.99
N ASP A 374 25.71 15.49 -19.89
CA ASP A 374 25.83 15.30 -21.33
C ASP A 374 27.10 14.50 -21.65
N THR A 375 26.90 13.30 -22.18
CA THR A 375 27.97 12.55 -22.85
C THR A 375 27.52 12.24 -24.26
N ALA A 376 27.62 13.25 -25.15
CA ALA A 376 27.74 13.03 -26.59
C ALA A 376 28.33 14.25 -27.33
N SER A 377 29.37 13.98 -28.13
CA SER A 377 30.09 14.86 -29.08
C SER A 377 31.06 15.88 -28.44
N ALA A 378 32.31 16.07 -28.88
CA ALA A 378 32.90 15.85 -30.19
C ALA A 378 34.41 15.53 -30.11
N ALA A 379 34.85 14.68 -31.03
CA ALA A 379 36.24 14.57 -31.45
C ALA A 379 36.57 15.65 -32.49
N SER A 380 37.87 15.96 -32.63
CA SER A 380 38.52 17.02 -33.46
C SER A 380 38.40 18.43 -32.84
N THR A 381 39.46 19.22 -32.64
CA THR A 381 40.66 19.43 -33.46
C THR A 381 41.74 20.09 -32.59
N ALA A 382 43.02 19.84 -32.89
CA ALA A 382 44.17 20.49 -32.27
C ALA A 382 44.33 21.95 -32.73
N SER A 383 44.69 22.87 -31.83
CA SER A 383 45.94 23.68 -31.88
C SER A 383 45.86 25.03 -31.14
N SER A 384 47.03 25.41 -30.61
CA SER A 384 47.54 26.77 -30.35
C SER A 384 47.23 27.48 -29.02
N THR A 385 48.25 27.42 -28.14
CA THR A 385 48.93 28.55 -27.46
C THR A 385 48.16 29.83 -27.10
N ALA A 386 48.16 30.19 -25.82
CA ALA A 386 48.84 31.41 -25.31
C ALA A 386 48.87 31.46 -23.76
N LYS A 387 50.04 31.80 -23.22
CA LYS A 387 50.31 32.13 -21.80
C LYS A 387 49.78 33.53 -21.47
N ALA A 388 49.31 33.75 -20.24
CA ALA A 388 49.61 34.96 -19.48
C ALA A 388 49.51 34.68 -17.97
N LYS A 389 50.63 34.92 -17.27
CA LYS A 389 50.77 35.00 -15.81
C LYS A 389 50.47 36.43 -15.37
N THR A 390 49.92 36.59 -14.16
CA THR A 390 50.30 37.60 -13.13
C THR A 390 49.42 37.33 -11.90
N GLU A 391 49.98 36.73 -10.85
CA GLU A 391 50.59 37.38 -9.68
C GLU A 391 49.58 37.77 -8.59
N SER A 392 49.77 37.09 -7.46
CA SER A 392 49.26 37.42 -6.12
C SER A 392 50.13 38.55 -5.53
N PRO A 393 49.75 39.17 -4.40
CA PRO A 393 50.34 38.67 -3.17
C PRO A 393 49.44 38.69 -1.93
N ALA A 394 49.89 37.87 -0.99
CA ALA A 394 49.39 37.66 0.36
C ALA A 394 49.68 38.79 1.35
N ALA A 395 48.87 38.84 2.42
CA ALA A 395 49.28 39.03 3.81
C ALA A 395 48.04 38.74 4.69
N ALA A 396 47.99 38.06 5.84
CA ALA A 396 48.90 37.43 6.79
C ALA A 396 48.45 37.84 8.21
N LYS A 397 48.45 36.84 9.11
CA LYS A 397 48.43 36.89 10.59
C LYS A 397 47.06 37.10 11.27
N ALA A 398 46.78 36.55 12.46
CA ALA A 398 47.29 35.44 13.29
C ALA A 398 46.59 35.56 14.66
N SER A 399 46.48 34.43 15.38
CA SER A 399 46.40 34.35 16.87
C SER A 399 45.03 34.72 17.49
N LYS A 400 44.51 34.09 18.56
CA LYS A 400 45.02 33.13 19.55
C LYS A 400 43.85 32.50 20.30
N THR A 401 44.13 31.31 20.81
CA THR A 401 43.48 30.49 21.85
C THR A 401 42.99 31.25 23.09
N LYS A 402 41.87 30.80 23.69
CA LYS A 402 41.70 30.70 25.16
C LYS A 402 40.67 29.62 25.54
N THR A 403 41.14 28.68 26.33
CA THR A 403 40.43 27.60 27.03
C THR A 403 39.87 28.08 28.38
N ALA A 404 38.84 27.37 28.85
CA ALA A 404 38.38 27.19 30.23
C ALA A 404 37.48 28.26 30.89
N SER A 405 36.22 27.88 31.14
CA SER A 405 35.67 27.81 32.51
C SER A 405 34.39 26.94 32.56
N LEU A 406 34.51 25.74 33.12
CA LEU A 406 33.42 24.93 33.65
C LEU A 406 33.60 24.91 35.17
N ALA A 407 32.68 25.52 35.92
CA ALA A 407 32.27 25.15 37.28
C ALA A 407 31.35 26.23 37.88
N ALA A 408 30.33 25.77 38.60
CA ALA A 408 29.42 26.49 39.50
C ALA A 408 28.18 27.17 38.87
N ALA A 409 27.05 26.45 38.84
CA ALA A 409 25.82 26.84 39.53
C ALA A 409 24.69 25.80 39.35
N ALA A 410 23.99 25.52 40.45
CA ALA A 410 22.65 24.92 40.57
C ALA A 410 22.50 23.38 40.41
N LEU A 411 22.94 22.67 41.46
CA LEU A 411 22.24 21.51 42.02
C LEU A 411 21.30 22.01 43.14
N GLU A 412 20.31 21.20 43.53
CA GLU A 412 19.14 21.46 44.41
C GLU A 412 17.93 21.92 43.57
N ASP A 413 16.84 21.17 43.40
CA ASP A 413 16.09 20.35 44.34
C ASP A 413 15.21 19.37 43.53
N LYS A 414 15.22 18.06 43.84
CA LYS A 414 14.30 17.07 43.23
C LYS A 414 13.63 16.26 44.34
N PRO A 415 12.29 16.19 44.39
CA PRO A 415 11.58 15.49 45.45
C PRO A 415 11.77 13.97 45.36
N SER A 416 11.76 13.34 46.53
CA SER A 416 12.03 11.91 46.70
C SER A 416 10.77 11.06 46.54
N PRO A 417 10.88 9.75 46.21
CA PRO A 417 9.76 8.87 45.84
C PRO A 417 8.75 8.52 46.95
N GLN A 418 8.73 9.24 48.07
CA GLN A 418 7.70 9.11 49.11
C GLN A 418 6.55 10.14 48.96
N ASP A 419 6.72 11.13 48.08
CA ASP A 419 5.72 12.17 47.77
C ASP A 419 4.82 11.81 46.58
N LEU A 420 4.87 10.56 46.12
CA LEU A 420 4.04 10.03 45.02
C LEU A 420 3.37 8.72 45.47
N PHE A 421 2.41 8.84 46.37
CA PHE A 421 1.34 7.85 46.56
C PHE A 421 0.08 8.32 45.85
#